data_AF-A0A9Q0NL49-F1
#
_entry.id   AF-A0A9Q0NL49-F1
#
_cell.length_a   1.000
_cell.length_b   1.000
_cell.length_c   1.000
_cell.angle_alpha   90.00
_cell.angle_beta   90.00
_cell.angle_gamma   90.00
#
_symmetry.space_group_name_H-M   'P 1'
#
loop_
_entity.id
_entity.type
_entity.pdbx_description
1 polymer ?
#
loop_
_entity_poly.entity_id
_entity_poly.type
_entity_poly.pdbx_seq_one_letter_code
_entity_poly.pdbx_strand_id
1 'polypeptide(L)'
;MVVVEADGNYLQPFETDDLDIYSGESYSVLLKTSQDPSQNYWISFGVRARKPQTPQALTLLNYRTNSASKLPLSPPPVTPRWDDYAHSKAFTKQSQGLGS
;
A
#
# COMPACT_ATOMS: atom_id res chain seq x y z
N MET A 1 -0.24 3.59 -6.38
CA MET A 1 0.08 2.30 -7.06
C MET A 1 -1.10 1.87 -7.90
N VAL A 2 -0.90 0.97 -8.88
CA VAL A 2 -2.00 0.46 -9.72
C VAL A 2 -2.27 -1.00 -9.36
N VAL A 3 -3.49 -1.33 -8.95
CA VAL A 3 -3.90 -2.73 -8.70
C VAL A 3 -4.37 -3.34 -10.01
N VAL A 4 -3.87 -4.54 -10.34
CA VAL A 4 -4.15 -5.20 -11.63
C VAL A 4 -4.66 -6.63 -11.52
N GLU A 5 -4.49 -7.26 -10.36
CA GLU A 5 -4.90 -8.65 -10.11
C GLU A 5 -5.20 -8.85 -8.63
N ALA A 6 -6.19 -9.70 -8.35
CA ALA A 6 -6.52 -10.22 -7.03
C ALA A 6 -6.90 -11.70 -7.10
N ASP A 7 -6.35 -12.50 -6.18
CA ASP A 7 -6.61 -13.94 -6.03
C ASP A 7 -6.51 -14.76 -7.32
N GLY A 8 -5.51 -14.46 -8.14
CA GLY A 8 -5.22 -15.07 -9.43
C GLY A 8 -6.07 -14.55 -10.60
N ASN A 9 -6.95 -13.56 -10.38
CA ASN A 9 -7.86 -13.01 -11.38
C ASN A 9 -7.47 -11.58 -11.76
N TYR A 10 -7.38 -11.31 -13.06
CA TYR A 10 -7.13 -9.96 -13.55
C TYR A 10 -8.32 -9.04 -13.27
N LEU A 11 -8.02 -7.83 -12.80
CA LEU A 11 -9.00 -6.79 -12.51
C LEU A 11 -9.00 -5.72 -13.59
N GLN A 12 -10.07 -4.92 -13.65
CA GLN A 12 -9.97 -3.61 -14.28
C GLN A 12 -8.98 -2.76 -13.47
N PRO A 13 -7.89 -2.26 -14.08
CA PRO A 13 -6.89 -1.53 -13.32
C PRO A 13 -7.44 -0.26 -12.66
N PHE A 14 -7.09 -0.04 -11.40
CA PHE A 14 -7.42 1.19 -10.68
C PHE A 14 -6.23 1.68 -9.86
N GLU A 15 -6.15 3.00 -9.69
CA GLU A 15 -5.13 3.65 -8.88
C GLU A 15 -5.59 3.77 -7.42
N THR A 16 -4.68 3.50 -6.49
CA THR A 16 -4.90 3.69 -5.06
C THR A 16 -3.60 4.10 -4.36
N ASP A 17 -3.71 4.80 -3.24
CA ASP A 17 -2.57 5.21 -2.41
C ASP A 17 -2.17 4.12 -1.41
N ASP A 18 -3.12 3.33 -0.94
CA ASP A 18 -2.95 2.22 0.00
C ASP A 18 -3.78 0.98 -0.40
N LEU A 19 -3.44 -0.17 0.19
CA LEU A 19 -4.02 -1.48 -0.10
C LEU A 19 -4.33 -2.18 1.23
N ASP A 20 -5.60 -2.47 1.48
CA ASP A 20 -6.00 -3.37 2.57
C ASP A 20 -5.85 -4.83 2.09
N ILE A 21 -5.12 -5.64 2.85
CA ILE A 21 -4.91 -7.07 2.57
C ILE A 21 -5.23 -7.90 3.81
N TYR A 22 -6.10 -8.89 3.66
CA TYR A 22 -6.48 -9.83 4.70
C TYR A 22 -5.88 -11.21 4.47
N SER A 23 -5.87 -12.01 5.53
CA SER A 23 -5.32 -13.37 5.48
C SER A 23 -6.08 -14.21 4.45
N GLY A 24 -5.35 -14.80 3.50
CA GLY A 24 -5.91 -15.61 2.41
C GLY A 24 -6.06 -14.85 1.10
N GLU A 25 -5.92 -13.53 1.11
CA GLU A 25 -5.95 -12.71 -0.10
C GLU A 25 -4.55 -12.54 -0.71
N SER A 26 -4.51 -12.33 -2.02
CA SER A 26 -3.31 -12.02 -2.79
C SER A 26 -3.62 -10.96 -3.84
N TYR A 27 -2.65 -10.08 -4.09
CA TYR A 27 -2.78 -8.98 -5.06
C TYR A 27 -1.48 -8.77 -5.82
N SER A 28 -1.59 -8.41 -7.10
CA SER A 28 -0.48 -7.83 -7.85
C SER A 28 -0.69 -6.33 -8.06
N VAL A 29 0.34 -5.56 -7.73
CA VAL A 29 0.36 -4.11 -7.89
C VAL A 29 1.54 -3.66 -8.75
N LEU A 30 1.31 -2.66 -9.60
CA LEU A 30 2.34 -1.99 -10.36
C LEU A 30 2.74 -0.68 -9.67
N LEU A 31 4.04 -0.51 -9.45
CA LEU A 31 4.63 0.72 -8.96
C LEU A 31 5.48 1.36 -10.06
N LYS A 32 5.24 2.66 -10.30
CA LYS A 32 6.07 3.48 -11.19
C LYS A 32 7.01 4.34 -10.34
N THR A 33 8.30 4.18 -10.52
CA THR A 33 9.34 4.96 -9.80
C THR A 33 9.59 6.31 -10.47
N SER A 34 8.58 7.18 -10.50
CA SER A 34 8.64 8.51 -11.14
C SER A 34 8.90 9.67 -10.17
N GLN A 35 9.08 9.38 -8.88
CA GLN A 35 9.41 10.38 -7.86
C GLN A 35 10.88 10.80 -7.96
N ASP A 36 11.31 11.80 -7.17
CA ASP A 36 12.68 12.30 -7.14
C ASP A 36 13.68 11.13 -6.96
N PRO A 37 14.56 10.87 -7.95
CA PRO A 37 15.49 9.74 -7.91
C PRO A 37 16.65 9.95 -6.94
N SER A 38 16.80 11.14 -6.36
CA SER A 38 17.81 11.43 -5.33
C SER A 38 17.35 11.04 -3.91
N GLN A 39 16.14 10.50 -3.75
CA GLN A 39 15.60 10.11 -2.45
C GLN A 39 15.21 8.63 -2.40
N ASN A 40 15.21 8.06 -1.18
CA ASN A 40 14.55 6.79 -0.89
C ASN A 40 13.15 7.07 -0.35
N TYR A 41 12.27 6.06 -0.40
CA TYR A 41 10.88 6.19 0.06
C TYR A 41 10.50 5.07 1.03
N TRP A 42 9.59 5.35 1.96
CA TRP A 42 9.08 4.37 2.90
C TRP A 42 8.05 3.44 2.24
N ILE A 43 8.14 2.15 2.54
CA ILE A 43 7.04 1.20 2.41
C ILE A 43 6.65 0.81 3.84
N SER A 44 5.37 0.93 4.17
CA SER A 44 4.84 0.67 5.52
C SER A 44 3.72 -0.35 5.51
N PHE A 45 3.68 -1.21 6.52
CA PHE A 45 2.59 -2.15 6.77
C PHE A 45 2.08 -1.95 8.20
N GLY A 46 0.79 -1.66 8.35
CA GLY A 46 0.16 -1.44 9.65
C GLY A 46 -1.10 -2.26 9.85
N VAL A 47 -1.49 -2.43 11.12
CA VAL A 47 -2.65 -3.23 11.50
C VAL A 47 -3.94 -2.41 11.32
N ARG A 48 -4.91 -2.98 10.60
CA ARG A 48 -6.29 -2.48 10.46
C ARG A 48 -7.31 -3.55 10.88
N ALA A 49 -8.58 -3.16 10.96
CA ALA A 49 -9.73 -3.95 11.40
C ALA A 49 -9.73 -4.40 12.89
N ARG A 50 -8.62 -4.23 13.62
CA ARG A 50 -8.51 -4.46 15.08
C ARG A 50 -7.67 -3.36 15.72
N LYS A 51 -7.94 -3.05 16.99
CA LYS A 51 -7.15 -2.07 17.75
C LYS A 51 -5.66 -2.44 17.69
N PRO A 52 -4.78 -1.60 17.10
CA PRO A 52 -3.37 -1.94 16.93
C PRO A 52 -2.67 -2.08 18.28
N GLN A 53 -1.97 -3.20 18.46
CA GLN A 53 -1.04 -3.44 19.56
C GLN A 53 0.36 -3.80 19.06
N THR A 54 0.55 -3.73 17.74
CA THR A 54 1.80 -4.07 17.05
C THR A 54 2.29 -2.82 16.33
N PRO A 55 3.57 -2.44 16.47
CA PRO A 55 4.15 -1.36 15.68
C PRO A 55 4.05 -1.64 14.18
N GLN A 56 3.94 -0.59 13.37
CA GLN A 56 3.98 -0.74 11.92
C GLN A 56 5.33 -1.29 11.46
N ALA A 57 5.32 -2.22 10.51
CA ALA A 57 6.53 -2.70 9.86
C ALA A 57 6.95 -1.72 8.77
N LEU A 58 8.26 -1.53 8.62
CA LEU A 58 8.85 -0.54 7.70
C LEU A 58 9.95 -1.17 6.87
N THR A 59 10.00 -0.80 5.60
CA THR A 59 11.13 -1.06 4.70
C THR A 59 11.32 0.12 3.73
N LEU A 60 12.38 0.08 2.95
CA LEU A 60 12.74 1.13 2.00
C LEU A 60 12.53 0.68 0.56
N LEU A 61 11.80 1.50 -0.20
CA LEU A 61 11.95 1.54 -1.64
C LEU A 61 13.23 2.33 -1.95
N ASN A 62 14.35 1.61 -2.05
CA ASN A 62 15.64 2.20 -2.36
C ASN A 62 15.77 2.47 -3.87
N TYR A 63 15.96 3.74 -4.22
CA TYR A 63 16.32 4.12 -5.58
C TYR A 63 17.83 3.89 -5.76
N ARG A 64 18.23 3.12 -6.78
CA ARG A 64 19.60 2.60 -6.94
C ARG A 64 20.70 3.66 -6.98
N THR A 65 20.34 4.89 -7.33
CA THR A 65 21.22 6.07 -7.30
C THR A 65 21.58 6.52 -5.89
N ASN A 66 20.94 5.99 -4.85
CA ASN A 66 21.12 6.36 -3.45
C ASN A 66 21.62 5.19 -2.60
N SER A 67 22.35 5.50 -1.53
CA SER A 67 22.69 4.52 -0.50
C SER A 67 21.43 3.98 0.18
N ALA A 68 21.39 2.67 0.46
CA ALA A 68 20.31 2.04 1.24
C ALA A 68 20.26 2.54 2.69
N SER A 69 21.36 3.10 3.21
CA SER A 69 21.39 3.71 4.56
C SER A 69 20.81 5.13 4.60
N LYS A 70 20.56 5.77 3.45
CA LYS A 70 19.94 7.09 3.39
C LYS A 70 18.45 6.94 3.69
N LEU A 71 18.00 7.46 4.83
CA LEU A 71 16.58 7.46 5.17
C LEU A 71 15.80 8.47 4.31
N PRO A 72 14.51 8.20 4.00
CA PRO A 72 13.62 9.18 3.41
C PRO A 72 13.52 10.44 4.26
N LEU A 73 13.33 11.60 3.63
CA LEU A 73 13.20 12.89 4.31
C LEU A 73 11.88 13.03 5.08
N SER A 74 10.82 12.41 4.58
CA SER A 74 9.52 12.39 5.24
C SER A 74 9.48 11.27 6.30
N PRO A 75 8.68 11.43 7.37
CA PRO A 75 8.37 10.32 8.24
C PRO A 75 7.65 9.21 7.45
N PRO A 76 7.64 7.97 7.96
CA PRO A 76 6.82 6.91 7.40
C PRO A 76 5.34 7.33 7.35
N PRO A 77 4.59 6.93 6.30
CA PRO A 77 3.17 7.24 6.23
C PRO A 77 2.41 6.62 7.42
N VAL A 78 1.38 7.33 7.88
CA VAL A 78 0.56 6.91 9.00
C VAL A 78 -0.46 5.90 8.50
N THR A 79 -0.52 4.74 9.14
CA THR A 79 -1.53 3.71 8.79
C THR A 79 -2.94 4.29 8.99
N PRO A 80 -3.87 4.10 8.02
CA PRO A 80 -5.25 4.51 8.20
C PRO A 80 -5.88 3.94 9.47
N ARG A 81 -6.91 4.62 9.98
CA ARG A 81 -7.54 4.27 11.25
C ARG A 81 -8.11 2.84 11.21
N TRP A 82 -7.83 2.05 12.26
CA TRP A 82 -8.13 0.61 12.27
C TRP A 82 -9.63 0.27 12.19
N ASP A 83 -10.49 1.15 12.68
CA ASP A 83 -11.96 1.04 12.72
C ASP A 83 -12.64 1.87 11.61
N ASP A 84 -11.89 2.38 10.65
CA ASP A 84 -12.46 2.97 9.44
C ASP A 84 -12.86 1.88 8.43
N TYR A 85 -14.00 1.27 8.68
CA TYR A 85 -14.60 0.27 7.80
C TYR A 85 -15.19 0.87 6.51
N ALA A 86 -15.39 2.19 6.45
CA ALA A 86 -15.90 2.83 5.24
C ALA A 86 -14.81 2.83 4.15
N HIS A 87 -13.58 3.17 4.53
CA HIS A 87 -12.40 3.06 3.67
C HIS A 87 -12.18 1.63 3.18
N SER A 88 -12.19 0.65 4.09
CA SER A 88 -11.98 -0.76 3.70
C SER A 88 -13.07 -1.27 2.74
N LYS A 89 -14.33 -0.88 2.95
CA LYS A 89 -15.43 -1.22 2.02
C LYS A 89 -15.27 -0.54 0.67
N ALA A 90 -14.78 0.70 0.63
CA ALA A 90 -14.55 1.40 -0.63
C ALA A 90 -13.48 0.68 -1.46
N PHE A 91 -12.39 0.25 -0.81
CA PHE A 91 -11.35 -0.54 -1.45
C PHE A 91 -11.88 -1.88 -2.00
N THR A 92 -12.60 -2.66 -1.18
CA THR A 92 -13.19 -3.94 -1.63
C THR A 92 -14.16 -3.78 -2.80
N LYS A 93 -14.94 -2.68 -2.84
CA LYS A 93 -15.82 -2.41 -3.98
C LYS A 93 -15.03 -2.18 -5.27
N GLN A 94 -13.90 -1.49 -5.20
CA GLN A 94 -13.04 -1.28 -6.36
C GLN A 94 -12.44 -2.61 -6.84
N SER A 95 -11.94 -3.44 -5.92
CA SER A 95 -11.36 -4.75 -6.30
C SER A 95 -12.38 -5.74 -6.86
N GLN A 96 -13.66 -5.62 -6.50
CA GLN A 96 -14.76 -6.42 -7.05
C GLN A 96 -15.39 -5.85 -8.33
N GLY A 97 -14.92 -4.69 -8.82
CA GLY A 97 -15.53 -4.02 -9.98
C GLY A 97 -16.92 -3.44 -9.71
N LEU A 98 -17.27 -3.23 -8.44
CA LEU A 98 -18.56 -2.67 -7.98
C LEU A 98 -18.49 -1.17 -7.68
N GLY A 99 -17.34 -0.54 -7.94
CA GLY A 99 -17.15 0.90 -7.84
C GLY A 99 -17.53 1.59 -9.15
N SER A 100 -18.80 2.01 -9.27
CA SER A 100 -19.29 2.91 -10.33
C SER A 100 -19.38 4.34 -9.81
#